data_AF-A0A7S3YD29-F1
#
_entry.id   AF-A0A7S3YD29-F1
#
_cell.length_a   1.000
_cell.length_b   1.000
_cell.length_c   1.000
_cell.angle_alpha   90.00
_cell.angle_beta   90.00
_cell.angle_gamma   90.00
#
_symmetry.space_group_name_H-M   'P 1'
#
loop_
_entity.id
_entity.type
_entity.pdbx_description
1 polymer ?
#
loop_
_entity_poly.entity_id
_entity_poly.type
_entity_poly.pdbx_seq_one_letter_code
_entity_poly.pdbx_strand_id
1 'polypeptide(L)'
;GRLEVKEAFSYGYPWDPHTPPENPLQGANIWPAETDLPLTWRKFMVSLFHQMVKVAETISEGLSEALGEEKEFLPSICRNGNTISLMRLFHYFPYKDHLASDVCSDAAVGSSCSLENEKIGSSPHTDWGFLTCIMQDSVGGLQIQVDGQWFDVPHRPHTLVVNAGDYLALLSGGRFRSPVHRVVMSDDSPERFSFVFFYYPSYDATINFQVNDDAGEKQLPTSKNNDCSMEDDVTGKKVSGGTSSHNTLLDIKDQFDLSKTSFGDYLQKWKGVHK
;
A
#
# COMPACT_ATOMS: atom_id res chain seq x y z
N GLY A 1 12.85 -2.77 14.29
CA GLY A 1 12.37 -3.03 12.92
C GLY A 1 13.39 -3.87 12.17
N ARG A 2 12.96 -4.62 11.14
CA ARG A 2 13.86 -5.34 10.22
C ARG A 2 14.62 -4.33 9.36
N LEU A 3 15.83 -4.68 8.90
CA LEU A 3 16.61 -3.83 7.99
C LEU A 3 15.98 -3.87 6.58
N GLU A 4 15.57 -2.71 6.07
CA GLU A 4 15.07 -2.54 4.72
C GLU A 4 16.13 -1.82 3.88
N VAL A 5 16.72 -2.52 2.91
CA VAL A 5 17.82 -1.99 2.10
C VAL A 5 17.25 -1.31 0.86
N LYS A 6 16.87 -0.04 1.02
CA LYS A 6 16.36 0.80 -0.07
C LYS A 6 16.62 2.28 0.20
N GLU A 7 16.56 3.07 -0.85
CA GLU A 7 16.43 4.52 -0.77
C GLU A 7 15.13 4.97 -1.44
N ALA A 8 14.72 6.20 -1.15
CA ALA A 8 13.53 6.77 -1.74
C ALA A 8 13.65 8.28 -1.97
N PHE A 9 13.14 8.74 -3.10
CA PHE A 9 12.87 10.15 -3.36
C PHE A 9 11.36 10.37 -3.43
N SER A 10 10.83 11.30 -2.64
CA SER A 10 9.39 11.61 -2.63
C SER A 10 9.15 13.04 -3.10
N TYR A 11 8.08 13.23 -3.88
CA TYR A 11 7.58 14.54 -4.28
C TYR A 11 6.06 14.48 -4.44
N GLY A 12 5.37 15.59 -4.23
CA GLY A 12 3.93 15.70 -4.35
C GLY A 12 3.53 16.82 -5.30
N TYR A 13 2.36 17.39 -5.01
CA TYR A 13 1.84 18.56 -5.72
C TYR A 13 2.89 19.68 -5.81
N PRO A 14 3.05 20.37 -6.96
CA PRO A 14 4.03 21.43 -7.14
C PRO A 14 3.60 22.72 -6.41
N TRP A 15 3.59 22.68 -5.09
CA TRP A 15 3.19 23.79 -4.23
C TRP A 15 4.13 24.98 -4.41
N ASP A 16 3.56 26.17 -4.55
CA ASP A 16 4.33 27.42 -4.63
C ASP A 16 4.90 27.75 -3.23
N PRO A 17 6.24 27.89 -3.07
CA PRO A 17 6.87 28.24 -1.81
C PRO A 17 6.35 29.55 -1.17
N HIS A 18 5.74 30.44 -1.96
CA HIS A 18 5.17 31.70 -1.47
C HIS A 18 3.70 31.60 -1.05
N THR A 19 3.03 30.48 -1.37
CA THR A 19 1.66 30.21 -0.95
C THR A 19 1.67 29.50 0.41
N PRO A 20 1.06 30.08 1.47
CA PRO A 20 0.97 29.41 2.76
C PRO A 20 0.21 28.07 2.66
N PRO A 21 0.67 26.98 3.30
CA PRO A 21 -0.06 25.72 3.31
C PRO A 21 -1.37 25.85 4.11
N GLU A 22 -2.42 25.19 3.64
CA GLU A 22 -3.72 25.15 4.30
C GLU A 22 -3.76 24.06 5.39
N ASN A 23 -2.89 23.05 5.28
CA ASN A 23 -2.73 21.99 6.26
C ASN A 23 -1.27 21.52 6.39
N PRO A 24 -0.91 20.77 7.46
CA PRO A 24 0.49 20.41 7.75
C PRO A 24 1.16 19.45 6.75
N LEU A 25 0.42 18.88 5.79
CA LEU A 25 0.95 17.94 4.79
C LEU A 25 1.27 18.63 3.45
N GLN A 26 0.93 19.90 3.29
CA GLN A 26 1.22 20.69 2.09
C GLN A 26 2.54 21.46 2.23
N GLY A 27 3.28 21.57 1.14
CA GLY A 27 4.52 22.34 1.10
C GLY A 27 5.27 22.17 -0.22
N ALA A 28 6.23 23.06 -0.45
CA ALA A 28 7.06 22.99 -1.64
C ALA A 28 7.93 21.73 -1.64
N ASN A 29 7.99 21.06 -2.80
CA ASN A 29 8.88 19.94 -3.03
C ASN A 29 10.36 20.36 -2.91
N ILE A 30 11.17 19.53 -2.25
CA ILE A 30 12.62 19.68 -2.20
C ILE A 30 13.23 18.84 -3.33
N TRP A 31 13.68 19.52 -4.39
CA TRP A 31 14.25 18.86 -5.57
C TRP A 31 15.77 18.72 -5.45
N PRO A 32 16.36 17.66 -6.02
CA PRO A 32 17.81 17.56 -6.18
C PRO A 32 18.37 18.75 -6.95
N ALA A 33 19.66 19.04 -6.75
CA ALA A 33 20.31 20.16 -7.41
C ALA A 33 20.30 19.99 -8.94
N GLU A 34 20.19 21.09 -9.68
CA GLU A 34 20.17 21.06 -11.15
C GLU A 34 21.47 20.49 -11.76
N THR A 35 22.56 20.49 -10.99
CA THR A 35 23.84 19.85 -11.35
C THR A 35 23.75 18.33 -11.36
N ASP A 36 22.90 17.75 -10.51
CA ASP A 36 22.73 16.30 -10.39
C ASP A 36 21.59 15.82 -11.30
N LEU A 37 20.47 16.54 -11.31
CA LEU A 37 19.30 16.24 -12.15
C LEU A 37 18.78 17.50 -12.85
N PRO A 38 18.74 17.54 -14.19
CA PRO A 38 18.40 18.76 -14.93
C PRO A 38 16.94 19.17 -14.72
N LEU A 39 16.65 20.46 -14.94
CA LEU A 39 15.28 21.01 -14.85
C LEU A 39 14.25 20.28 -15.73
N THR A 40 14.68 19.70 -16.86
CA THR A 40 13.83 18.88 -17.73
C THR A 40 13.29 17.64 -17.02
N TRP A 41 14.11 17.00 -16.17
CA TRP A 41 13.69 15.88 -15.33
C TRP A 41 12.60 16.32 -14.35
N ARG A 42 12.82 17.43 -13.62
CA ARG A 42 11.81 17.99 -12.70
C ARG A 42 10.48 18.25 -13.40
N LYS A 43 10.49 18.88 -14.59
CA LYS A 43 9.29 19.13 -15.39
C LYS A 43 8.58 17.83 -15.78
N PHE A 44 9.33 16.81 -16.16
CA PHE A 44 8.78 15.48 -16.45
C PHE A 44 8.12 14.86 -15.21
N MET A 45 8.79 14.88 -14.04
CA MET A 45 8.24 14.32 -12.80
C MET A 45 6.94 15.00 -12.38
N VAL A 46 6.86 16.32 -12.49
CA VAL A 46 5.62 17.09 -12.23
C VAL A 46 4.53 16.73 -13.24
N SER A 47 4.87 16.57 -14.52
CA SER A 47 3.90 16.11 -15.53
C SER A 47 3.37 14.71 -15.23
N LEU A 48 4.26 13.78 -14.84
CA LEU A 48 3.90 12.42 -14.46
C LEU A 48 2.95 12.43 -13.25
N PHE A 49 3.20 13.26 -12.23
CA PHE A 49 2.30 13.39 -11.09
C PHE A 49 0.88 13.78 -11.51
N HIS A 50 0.73 14.82 -12.34
CA HIS A 50 -0.59 15.24 -12.82
C HIS A 50 -1.27 14.18 -13.71
N GLN A 51 -0.50 13.40 -14.48
CA GLN A 51 -1.07 12.28 -15.24
C GLN A 51 -1.58 11.18 -14.31
N MET A 52 -0.83 10.84 -13.27
CA MET A 52 -1.24 9.84 -12.28
C MET A 52 -2.45 10.28 -11.46
N VAL A 53 -2.61 11.58 -11.17
CA VAL A 53 -3.85 12.13 -10.58
C VAL A 53 -5.05 11.81 -11.48
N LYS A 54 -4.96 12.10 -12.79
CA LYS A 54 -6.06 11.81 -13.74
C LYS A 54 -6.38 10.32 -13.85
N VAL A 55 -5.35 9.47 -13.83
CA VAL A 55 -5.52 8.01 -13.84
C VAL A 55 -6.26 7.57 -12.57
N ALA A 56 -5.84 8.04 -11.40
CA ALA A 56 -6.49 7.69 -10.13
C ALA A 56 -7.93 8.22 -10.04
N GLU A 57 -8.21 9.42 -10.54
CA GLU A 57 -9.57 9.97 -10.68
C GLU A 57 -10.44 9.05 -11.56
N THR A 58 -9.94 8.68 -12.75
CA THR A 58 -10.68 7.79 -13.68
C THR A 58 -10.96 6.42 -13.07
N ILE A 59 -10.01 5.85 -12.32
CA ILE A 59 -10.23 4.60 -11.58
C ILE A 59 -11.31 4.80 -10.50
N SER A 60 -11.24 5.90 -9.76
CA SER A 60 -12.19 6.23 -8.68
C SER A 60 -13.62 6.40 -9.19
N GLU A 61 -13.79 6.95 -10.38
CA GLU A 61 -15.07 7.02 -11.07
C GLU A 61 -15.67 5.63 -11.31
N GLY A 62 -14.89 4.71 -11.90
CA GLY A 62 -15.34 3.32 -12.14
C GLY A 62 -15.61 2.57 -10.83
N LEU A 63 -14.86 2.86 -9.77
CA LEU A 63 -15.12 2.29 -8.44
C LEU A 63 -16.42 2.83 -7.83
N SER A 64 -16.82 4.07 -8.14
CA SER A 64 -18.10 4.63 -7.68
C SER A 64 -19.28 3.90 -8.33
N GLU A 65 -19.23 3.70 -9.65
CA GLU A 65 -20.23 2.93 -10.37
C GLU A 65 -20.30 1.48 -9.87
N ALA A 66 -19.15 0.86 -9.59
CA ALA A 66 -19.09 -0.47 -9.00
C ALA A 66 -19.72 -0.52 -7.58
N LEU A 67 -19.72 0.60 -6.85
CA LEU A 67 -20.43 0.72 -5.59
C LEU A 67 -21.95 0.86 -5.75
N GLY A 68 -22.43 1.18 -6.95
CA GLY A 68 -23.83 1.55 -7.22
C GLY A 68 -24.11 3.04 -7.03
N GLU A 69 -23.06 3.85 -6.96
CA GLU A 69 -23.12 5.29 -6.75
C GLU A 69 -22.90 6.05 -8.07
N GLU A 70 -23.21 7.35 -8.05
CA GLU A 70 -22.88 8.26 -9.16
C GLU A 70 -21.37 8.33 -9.39
N LYS A 71 -20.96 8.49 -10.65
CA LYS A 71 -19.55 8.51 -11.09
C LYS A 71 -18.65 9.44 -10.27
N GLU A 72 -19.19 10.56 -9.81
CA GLU A 72 -18.47 11.59 -9.05
C GLU A 72 -18.41 11.34 -7.55
N PHE A 73 -19.04 10.27 -7.02
CA PHE A 73 -19.12 10.01 -5.59
C PHE A 73 -17.74 9.90 -4.95
N LEU A 74 -16.92 8.92 -5.34
CA LEU A 74 -15.56 8.75 -4.79
C LEU A 74 -14.60 9.89 -5.20
N PRO A 75 -14.59 10.37 -6.46
CA PRO A 75 -13.80 11.56 -6.82
C PRO A 75 -14.10 12.78 -5.95
N SER A 76 -15.35 12.99 -5.54
CA SER A 76 -15.72 14.13 -4.69
C SER A 76 -15.05 14.09 -3.31
N ILE A 77 -14.81 12.89 -2.76
CA ILE A 77 -14.13 12.67 -1.48
C ILE A 77 -12.62 12.89 -1.62
N CYS A 78 -12.08 12.77 -2.84
CA CYS A 78 -10.67 13.00 -3.14
C CYS A 78 -10.39 14.40 -3.69
N ARG A 79 -11.40 15.27 -3.74
CA ARG A 79 -11.26 16.64 -4.25
C ARG A 79 -10.20 17.40 -3.46
N ASN A 80 -9.23 18.01 -4.14
CA ASN A 80 -8.06 18.64 -3.51
C ASN A 80 -7.14 17.68 -2.73
N GLY A 81 -7.45 16.38 -2.64
CA GLY A 81 -6.57 15.37 -2.04
C GLY A 81 -5.26 15.19 -2.80
N ASN A 82 -5.24 15.56 -4.08
CA ASN A 82 -4.01 15.66 -4.87
C ASN A 82 -2.98 16.64 -4.27
N THR A 83 -3.40 17.63 -3.47
CA THR A 83 -2.49 18.57 -2.81
C THR A 83 -1.67 17.95 -1.68
N ILE A 84 -2.11 16.80 -1.17
CA ILE A 84 -1.42 16.00 -0.14
C ILE A 84 -1.01 14.61 -0.64
N SER A 85 -1.43 14.23 -1.85
CA SER A 85 -0.99 13.02 -2.54
C SER A 85 0.50 13.13 -2.90
N LEU A 86 1.18 11.98 -2.98
CA LEU A 86 2.62 11.96 -3.24
C LEU A 86 3.02 10.84 -4.19
N MET A 87 4.05 11.10 -4.98
CA MET A 87 4.81 10.12 -5.73
C MET A 87 6.09 9.77 -4.94
N ARG A 88 6.43 8.49 -4.89
CA ARG A 88 7.68 8.01 -4.30
C ARG A 88 8.42 7.10 -5.28
N LEU A 89 9.66 7.45 -5.56
CA LEU A 89 10.58 6.67 -6.36
C LEU A 89 11.40 5.84 -5.40
N PHE A 90 11.22 4.53 -5.44
CA PHE A 90 12.00 3.60 -4.65
C PHE A 90 13.10 2.97 -5.50
N HIS A 91 14.27 2.87 -4.90
CA HIS A 91 15.39 2.11 -5.41
C HIS A 91 15.80 1.08 -4.34
N TYR A 92 15.68 -0.20 -4.68
CA TYR A 92 15.99 -1.31 -3.78
C TYR A 92 17.31 -1.94 -4.21
N PHE A 93 18.21 -2.08 -3.24
CA PHE A 93 19.56 -2.60 -3.50
C PHE A 93 19.62 -4.11 -3.25
N PRO A 94 20.55 -4.82 -3.92
CA PRO A 94 20.84 -6.21 -3.59
C PRO A 94 21.37 -6.34 -2.15
N TYR A 95 20.80 -7.26 -1.38
CA TYR A 95 21.19 -7.42 0.03
C TYR A 95 22.66 -7.81 0.21
N LYS A 96 23.23 -8.59 -0.72
CA LYS A 96 24.65 -9.00 -0.69
C LYS A 96 25.63 -7.83 -0.61
N ASP A 97 25.26 -6.65 -1.10
CA ASP A 97 26.11 -5.47 -1.12
C ASP A 97 26.04 -4.69 0.22
N HIS A 98 25.07 -5.02 1.09
CA HIS A 98 24.77 -4.31 2.33
C HIS A 98 24.76 -5.20 3.58
N LEU A 99 24.82 -6.52 3.42
CA LEU A 99 25.06 -7.45 4.52
C LEU A 99 26.57 -7.51 4.74
N ALA A 100 27.07 -6.82 5.78
CA ALA A 100 28.38 -7.14 6.33
C ALA A 100 28.40 -8.65 6.66
N SER A 101 29.50 -9.34 6.34
CA SER A 101 29.67 -10.80 6.53
C SER A 101 29.45 -11.31 7.96
N ASP A 102 29.20 -10.41 8.93
CA ASP A 102 29.33 -10.68 10.35
C ASP A 102 27.99 -10.66 11.12
N VAL A 103 26.84 -10.48 10.44
CA VAL A 103 25.53 -10.52 11.13
C VAL A 103 25.02 -11.96 11.38
N CYS A 104 25.72 -12.98 10.86
CA CYS A 104 25.35 -14.39 11.03
C CYS A 104 26.42 -15.24 11.74
N SER A 105 27.23 -14.69 12.64
CA SER A 105 28.19 -15.50 13.40
C SER A 105 27.64 -16.15 14.67
N ASP A 106 26.44 -15.76 15.16
CA ASP A 106 25.89 -16.25 16.43
C ASP A 106 24.57 -17.03 16.30
N ALA A 107 24.23 -17.53 15.09
CA ALA A 107 23.15 -18.48 14.94
C ALA A 107 23.56 -19.82 15.59
N ALA A 108 23.28 -19.93 16.89
CA ALA A 108 23.41 -21.17 17.63
C ALA A 108 22.74 -22.31 16.85
N VAL A 109 23.54 -23.34 16.57
CA VAL A 109 23.14 -24.59 15.93
C VAL A 109 21.85 -25.10 16.57
N GLY A 110 20.72 -24.96 15.88
CA GLY A 110 19.45 -25.60 16.27
C GLY A 110 18.19 -24.74 16.27
N SER A 111 18.25 -23.42 16.06
CA SER A 111 17.02 -22.62 15.93
C SER A 111 16.57 -22.54 14.46
N SER A 112 15.57 -23.32 14.08
CA SER A 112 14.86 -23.13 12.81
C SER A 112 13.96 -21.88 12.92
N CYS A 113 14.54 -20.69 12.89
CA CYS A 113 13.81 -19.44 12.75
C CYS A 113 13.58 -19.16 11.26
N SER A 114 12.51 -19.71 10.69
CA SER A 114 12.12 -19.57 9.27
C SER A 114 11.64 -18.16 8.87
N LEU A 115 11.92 -17.12 9.66
CA LEU A 115 11.48 -15.74 9.42
C LEU A 115 12.61 -14.68 9.54
N GLU A 116 13.82 -15.07 9.95
CA GLU A 116 14.97 -14.16 10.08
C GLU A 116 15.82 -14.08 8.80
N ASN A 117 15.56 -14.94 7.82
CA ASN A 117 16.30 -15.01 6.55
C ASN A 117 15.57 -14.39 5.34
N GLU A 118 14.38 -13.82 5.52
CA GLU A 118 13.69 -13.14 4.43
C GLU A 118 14.31 -11.75 4.21
N LYS A 119 14.85 -11.52 3.02
CA LYS A 119 15.49 -10.27 2.59
C LYS A 119 14.41 -9.30 2.12
N ILE A 120 14.04 -8.37 2.99
CA ILE A 120 12.84 -7.52 2.88
C ILE A 120 13.18 -6.11 2.35
N GLY A 121 12.90 -5.87 1.07
CA GLY A 121 12.95 -4.50 0.52
C GLY A 121 11.93 -3.55 1.17
N SER A 122 10.74 -4.06 1.51
CA SER A 122 9.71 -3.33 2.26
C SER A 122 8.89 -4.29 3.11
N SER A 123 8.77 -4.01 4.40
CA SER A 123 8.08 -4.88 5.36
C SER A 123 6.60 -5.04 5.04
N PRO A 124 5.96 -6.14 5.48
CA PRO A 124 4.51 -6.28 5.40
C PRO A 124 3.75 -5.07 5.97
N HIS A 125 2.92 -4.43 5.15
CA HIS A 125 2.08 -3.30 5.54
C HIS A 125 0.86 -3.14 4.62
N THR A 126 -0.09 -2.30 5.02
CA THR A 126 -1.13 -1.74 4.15
C THR A 126 -0.82 -0.27 3.87
N ASP A 127 -1.41 0.26 2.80
CA ASP A 127 -1.33 1.69 2.49
C ASP A 127 -2.51 2.44 3.10
N TRP A 128 -2.25 3.55 3.78
CA TRP A 128 -3.31 4.25 4.52
C TRP A 128 -4.30 5.02 3.64
N GLY A 129 -3.91 5.32 2.41
CA GLY A 129 -4.57 6.27 1.52
C GLY A 129 -5.86 5.77 0.87
N PHE A 130 -6.18 6.37 -0.29
CA PHE A 130 -7.33 6.00 -1.09
C PHE A 130 -6.96 4.90 -2.11
N LEU A 131 -6.00 5.21 -2.99
CA LEU A 131 -5.45 4.29 -3.98
C LEU A 131 -3.93 4.37 -4.01
N THR A 132 -3.27 3.25 -4.25
CA THR A 132 -1.84 3.19 -4.56
C THR A 132 -1.67 2.67 -5.99
N CYS A 133 -1.04 3.47 -6.85
CA CYS A 133 -0.74 3.09 -8.23
C CYS A 133 0.77 2.88 -8.40
N ILE A 134 1.19 1.69 -8.81
CA ILE A 134 2.58 1.27 -8.84
C ILE A 134 3.00 1.00 -10.30
N MET A 135 4.03 1.71 -10.73
CA MET A 135 4.85 1.35 -11.89
C MET A 135 6.06 0.57 -11.36
N GLN A 136 6.25 -0.66 -11.81
CA GLN A 136 7.37 -1.50 -11.43
C GLN A 136 8.14 -1.95 -12.66
N ASP A 137 9.44 -2.18 -12.49
CA ASP A 137 10.28 -2.78 -13.51
C ASP A 137 10.06 -4.31 -13.63
N SER A 138 10.87 -4.95 -14.47
CA SER A 138 10.80 -6.39 -14.71
C SER A 138 11.48 -7.24 -13.64
N VAL A 139 12.09 -6.65 -12.61
CA VAL A 139 12.81 -7.39 -11.55
C VAL A 139 11.81 -8.09 -10.62
N GLY A 140 10.63 -7.51 -10.41
CA GLY A 140 9.56 -8.13 -9.60
C GLY A 140 9.80 -7.96 -8.10
N GLY A 141 9.37 -8.93 -7.28
CA GLY A 141 9.56 -8.91 -5.82
C GLY A 141 8.44 -8.26 -5.01
N LEU A 142 7.48 -7.57 -5.64
CA LEU A 142 6.25 -7.16 -4.97
C LEU A 142 5.39 -8.39 -4.66
N GLN A 143 4.98 -8.55 -3.41
CA GLN A 143 4.10 -9.62 -2.96
C GLN A 143 2.89 -9.06 -2.22
N ILE A 144 1.73 -9.71 -2.40
CA ILE A 144 0.50 -9.46 -1.64
C ILE A 144 0.15 -10.68 -0.80
N GLN A 145 -0.46 -10.46 0.36
CA GLN A 145 -0.93 -11.53 1.21
C GLN A 145 -2.41 -11.80 0.96
N VAL A 146 -2.77 -13.06 0.70
CA VAL A 146 -4.15 -13.54 0.56
C VAL A 146 -4.29 -14.77 1.44
N ASP A 147 -5.26 -14.75 2.36
CA ASP A 147 -5.54 -15.86 3.29
C ASP A 147 -4.30 -16.39 4.03
N GLY A 148 -3.42 -15.47 4.45
CA GLY A 148 -2.19 -15.75 5.18
C GLY A 148 -1.01 -16.18 4.29
N GLN A 149 -1.23 -16.38 2.99
CA GLN A 149 -0.21 -16.80 2.03
C GLN A 149 0.28 -15.63 1.16
N TRP A 150 1.56 -15.62 0.83
CA TRP A 150 2.17 -14.59 -0.03
C TRP A 150 2.11 -15.00 -1.49
N PHE A 151 1.68 -14.06 -2.35
CA PHE A 151 1.61 -14.22 -3.80
C PHE A 151 2.42 -13.12 -4.49
N ASP A 152 3.25 -13.50 -5.45
CA ASP A 152 3.97 -12.56 -6.30
C ASP A 152 3.00 -11.77 -7.19
N VAL A 153 3.26 -10.48 -7.32
CA VAL A 153 2.60 -9.62 -8.30
C VAL A 153 3.51 -9.54 -9.54
N PRO A 154 3.22 -10.30 -10.60
CA PRO A 154 4.11 -10.37 -11.75
C PRO A 154 4.17 -9.02 -12.47
N HIS A 155 5.37 -8.64 -12.90
CA HIS A 155 5.53 -7.51 -13.81
C HIS A 155 4.82 -7.80 -15.15
N ARG A 156 4.03 -6.83 -15.60
CA ARG A 156 3.41 -6.84 -16.93
C ARG A 156 3.77 -5.53 -17.64
N PRO A 157 4.44 -5.58 -18.80
CA PRO A 157 4.81 -4.38 -19.55
C PRO A 157 3.60 -3.49 -19.83
N HIS A 158 3.80 -2.16 -19.72
CA HIS A 158 2.77 -1.14 -19.98
C HIS A 158 1.52 -1.24 -19.10
N THR A 159 1.67 -1.74 -17.88
CA THR A 159 0.56 -1.80 -16.91
C THR A 159 0.91 -1.07 -15.61
N LEU A 160 -0.12 -0.73 -14.86
CA LEU A 160 -0.03 -0.27 -13.48
C LEU A 160 -0.62 -1.34 -12.58
N VAL A 161 0.05 -1.59 -11.45
CA VAL A 161 -0.59 -2.29 -10.33
C VAL A 161 -1.36 -1.25 -9.52
N VAL A 162 -2.60 -1.55 -9.16
CA VAL A 162 -3.45 -0.63 -8.38
C VAL A 162 -3.98 -1.37 -7.17
N ASN A 163 -3.68 -0.84 -5.98
CA ASN A 163 -4.20 -1.33 -4.71
C ASN A 163 -5.16 -0.29 -4.12
N ALA A 164 -6.23 -0.75 -3.47
CA ALA A 164 -7.00 0.10 -2.56
C ALA A 164 -6.20 0.32 -1.27
N GLY A 165 -6.30 1.52 -0.70
CA GLY A 165 -5.79 1.80 0.63
C GLY A 165 -6.86 1.64 1.71
N ASP A 166 -6.41 1.79 2.95
CA ASP A 166 -7.20 1.61 4.16
C ASP A 166 -8.42 2.53 4.21
N TYR A 167 -8.27 3.79 3.77
CA TYR A 167 -9.39 4.74 3.75
C TYR A 167 -10.52 4.24 2.83
N LEU A 168 -10.19 3.82 1.62
CA LEU A 168 -11.18 3.29 0.67
C LEU A 168 -11.79 1.98 1.17
N ALA A 169 -10.98 1.12 1.80
CA ALA A 169 -11.48 -0.12 2.38
C ALA A 169 -12.49 0.14 3.50
N LEU A 170 -12.20 1.07 4.40
CA LEU A 170 -13.11 1.46 5.47
C LEU A 170 -14.37 2.14 4.93
N LEU A 171 -14.21 3.10 4.01
CA LEU A 171 -15.32 3.81 3.38
C LEU A 171 -16.26 2.87 2.65
N SER A 172 -15.74 1.90 1.91
CA SER A 172 -16.55 0.95 1.12
C SER A 172 -17.13 -0.22 1.94
N GLY A 173 -16.98 -0.21 3.27
CA GLY A 173 -17.41 -1.34 4.11
C GLY A 173 -16.64 -2.64 3.82
N GLY A 174 -15.42 -2.56 3.29
CA GLY A 174 -14.58 -3.70 2.95
C GLY A 174 -14.86 -4.33 1.58
N ARG A 175 -15.74 -3.72 0.76
CA ARG A 175 -15.97 -4.17 -0.63
C ARG A 175 -14.71 -4.06 -1.48
N PHE A 176 -13.92 -3.00 -1.29
CA PHE A 176 -12.56 -2.92 -1.78
C PHE A 176 -11.61 -3.23 -0.63
N ARG A 177 -10.74 -4.23 -0.80
CA ARG A 177 -9.83 -4.66 0.26
C ARG A 177 -8.50 -3.91 0.15
N SER A 178 -7.98 -3.44 1.29
CA SER A 178 -6.61 -2.95 1.40
C SER A 178 -5.68 -4.14 1.63
N PRO A 179 -4.87 -4.57 0.63
CA PRO A 179 -4.06 -5.77 0.75
C PRO A 179 -2.82 -5.49 1.60
N VAL A 180 -2.53 -6.39 2.54
CA VAL A 180 -1.20 -6.46 3.15
C VAL A 180 -0.22 -6.83 2.05
N HIS A 181 0.83 -6.05 1.87
CA HIS A 181 1.82 -6.25 0.82
C HIS A 181 3.23 -6.00 1.35
N ARG A 182 4.21 -6.57 0.65
CA ARG A 182 5.65 -6.45 0.96
C ARG A 182 6.47 -6.42 -0.31
N VAL A 183 7.74 -6.03 -0.19
CA VAL A 183 8.73 -6.24 -1.25
C VAL A 183 9.82 -7.15 -0.73
N VAL A 184 10.07 -8.25 -1.43
CA VAL A 184 11.17 -9.18 -1.18
C VAL A 184 12.27 -8.98 -2.21
N MET A 185 13.51 -9.18 -1.80
CA MET A 185 14.70 -9.14 -2.65
C MET A 185 15.44 -10.49 -2.50
N SER A 186 15.98 -11.03 -3.58
CA SER A 186 16.86 -12.21 -3.50
C SER A 186 18.34 -11.81 -3.51
N ASP A 187 19.21 -12.62 -2.89
CA ASP A 187 20.49 -13.08 -3.48
C ASP A 187 21.08 -12.22 -4.58
N ASP A 188 20.73 -12.71 -5.75
CA ASP A 188 21.26 -12.31 -7.02
C ASP A 188 20.28 -11.39 -7.75
N SER A 189 19.31 -10.80 -7.03
CA SER A 189 18.43 -9.82 -7.64
C SER A 189 19.29 -8.64 -8.10
N PRO A 190 19.11 -8.15 -9.33
CA PRO A 190 19.62 -6.84 -9.68
C PRO A 190 18.93 -5.77 -8.82
N GLU A 191 19.45 -4.53 -8.88
CA GLU A 191 18.76 -3.35 -8.39
C GLU A 191 17.35 -3.28 -8.97
N ARG A 192 16.38 -2.92 -8.13
CA ARG A 192 14.97 -2.80 -8.50
C ARG A 192 14.52 -1.36 -8.33
N PHE A 193 13.73 -0.88 -9.28
CA PHE A 193 13.11 0.44 -9.25
C PHE A 193 11.59 0.33 -9.31
N SER A 194 10.92 1.19 -8.54
CA SER A 194 9.47 1.36 -8.67
C SER A 194 9.03 2.78 -8.37
N PHE A 195 8.04 3.25 -9.12
CA PHE A 195 7.42 4.56 -8.91
C PHE A 195 6.03 4.30 -8.34
N VAL A 196 5.78 4.82 -7.15
CA VAL A 196 4.56 4.57 -6.39
C VAL A 196 3.83 5.88 -6.19
N PHE A 197 2.64 6.00 -6.76
CA PHE A 197 1.76 7.14 -6.59
C PHE A 197 0.69 6.80 -5.54
N PHE A 198 0.72 7.53 -4.43
CA PHE A 198 -0.28 7.44 -3.37
C PHE A 198 -1.30 8.55 -3.58
N TYR A 199 -2.50 8.15 -4.01
CA TYR A 199 -3.65 9.03 -4.18
C TYR A 199 -4.45 9.06 -2.89
N TYR A 200 -4.70 10.25 -2.37
CA TYR A 200 -5.32 10.48 -1.07
C TYR A 200 -6.67 11.18 -1.18
N PRO A 201 -7.56 10.95 -0.20
CA PRO A 201 -8.76 11.77 -0.07
C PRO A 201 -8.38 13.22 0.31
N SER A 202 -9.36 14.13 0.35
CA SER A 202 -9.15 15.48 0.92
C SER A 202 -8.60 15.38 2.35
N TYR A 203 -7.82 16.38 2.79
CA TYR A 203 -7.27 16.40 4.16
C TYR A 203 -8.37 16.27 5.22
N ASP A 204 -9.46 16.99 5.02
CA ASP A 204 -10.62 17.09 5.90
C ASP A 204 -11.66 15.97 5.69
N ALA A 205 -11.43 15.06 4.72
CA ALA A 205 -12.36 13.99 4.42
C ALA A 205 -12.57 13.07 5.63
N THR A 206 -13.82 12.79 5.96
CA THR A 206 -14.22 11.86 7.04
C THR A 206 -14.90 10.63 6.44
N ILE A 207 -14.93 9.53 7.19
CA ILE A 207 -15.56 8.29 6.74
C ILE A 207 -17.00 8.27 7.27
N ASN A 208 -17.92 8.77 6.44
CA ASN A 208 -19.35 8.87 6.79
C ASN A 208 -20.22 7.82 6.08
N PHE A 209 -19.65 7.09 5.12
CA PHE A 209 -20.37 6.09 4.34
C PHE A 209 -20.24 4.72 5.02
N GLN A 210 -21.36 4.16 5.44
CA GLN A 210 -21.50 2.75 5.76
C GLN A 210 -22.49 2.21 4.74
N VAL A 211 -22.03 1.30 3.87
CA VAL A 211 -22.91 0.61 2.93
C VAL A 211 -24.07 0.01 3.73
N ASN A 212 -25.32 0.35 3.38
CA ASN A 212 -26.48 -0.31 3.99
C ASN A 212 -26.41 -1.80 3.67
N ASP A 213 -26.48 -2.64 4.70
CA ASP A 213 -26.50 -4.12 4.61
C ASP A 213 -27.74 -4.69 3.87
N ASP A 214 -28.60 -3.83 3.30
CA ASP A 214 -29.81 -4.21 2.57
C ASP A 214 -29.53 -4.88 1.21
N ALA A 215 -28.28 -4.84 0.72
CA ALA A 215 -27.84 -5.71 -0.36
C ALA A 215 -27.48 -7.10 0.21
N GLY A 216 -28.52 -7.83 0.66
CA GLY A 216 -28.41 -9.04 1.46
C GLY A 216 -27.31 -10.00 1.02
N GLU A 217 -26.57 -10.53 2.01
CA GLU A 217 -25.60 -11.63 1.95
C GLU A 217 -25.35 -12.23 0.55
N LYS A 218 -24.80 -11.46 -0.36
CA LYS A 218 -23.96 -12.04 -1.40
C LYS A 218 -22.61 -12.19 -0.74
N GLN A 219 -22.49 -13.28 0.01
CA GLN A 219 -21.18 -13.83 0.36
C GLN A 219 -20.30 -13.67 -0.87
N LEU A 220 -19.17 -12.97 -0.71
CA LEU A 220 -18.09 -13.08 -1.70
C LEU A 220 -17.92 -14.57 -1.99
N PRO A 221 -17.74 -14.99 -3.25
CA PRO A 221 -17.56 -16.40 -3.54
C PRO A 221 -16.36 -16.88 -2.71
N THR A 222 -16.67 -17.60 -1.63
CA THR A 222 -15.73 -18.52 -1.03
C THR A 222 -15.32 -19.42 -2.18
N SER A 223 -14.02 -19.60 -2.36
CA SER A 223 -13.50 -20.59 -3.29
C SER A 223 -14.10 -21.94 -2.89
N LYS A 224 -15.24 -22.28 -3.50
CA LYS A 224 -15.80 -23.61 -3.40
C LYS A 224 -14.78 -24.50 -4.07
N ASN A 225 -14.14 -25.30 -3.22
CA ASN A 225 -13.34 -26.46 -3.56
C ASN A 225 -13.90 -27.14 -4.82
N ASN A 226 -13.15 -27.04 -5.92
CA ASN A 226 -13.22 -28.06 -6.93
C ASN A 226 -12.27 -29.17 -6.48
N ASP A 227 -12.90 -30.13 -5.79
CA ASP A 227 -12.68 -31.57 -5.89
C ASP A 227 -11.41 -32.00 -6.65
N CYS A 228 -10.38 -32.36 -5.88
CA CYS A 228 -9.42 -33.38 -6.27
C CYS A 228 -9.41 -34.41 -5.13
N SER A 229 -10.29 -35.38 -5.27
CA SER A 229 -10.33 -36.62 -4.51
C SER A 229 -9.02 -37.39 -4.69
N MET A 230 -8.28 -37.57 -3.59
CA MET A 230 -7.55 -38.79 -3.30
C MET A 230 -7.70 -39.11 -1.80
N GLU A 231 -8.09 -40.35 -1.55
CA GLU A 231 -8.55 -40.89 -0.27
C GLU A 231 -7.42 -41.07 0.77
N ASP A 232 -7.82 -40.83 2.03
CA ASP A 232 -7.45 -41.47 3.31
C ASP A 232 -6.01 -41.93 3.60
N ASP A 233 -5.42 -41.41 4.69
CA ASP A 233 -5.21 -42.26 5.88
C ASP A 233 -4.92 -41.47 7.18
N VAL A 234 -5.75 -41.79 8.20
CA VAL A 234 -5.56 -41.81 9.66
C VAL A 234 -4.41 -41.00 10.30
N THR A 235 -4.76 -40.00 11.10
CA THR A 235 -4.52 -39.99 12.58
C THR A 235 -5.17 -38.77 13.22
N GLY A 236 -6.08 -39.03 14.16
CA GLY A 236 -6.77 -37.99 14.92
C GLY A 236 -5.85 -37.28 15.91
N LYS A 237 -5.73 -35.95 15.76
CA LYS A 237 -5.38 -35.05 16.86
C LYS A 237 -6.08 -33.72 16.65
N LYS A 238 -7.16 -33.49 17.41
CA LYS A 238 -7.77 -32.17 17.57
C LYS A 238 -6.74 -31.26 18.22
N VAL A 239 -6.11 -30.39 17.43
CA VAL A 239 -5.46 -29.19 17.93
C VAL A 239 -6.42 -28.05 17.62
N SER A 240 -7.04 -27.51 18.66
CA SER A 240 -7.80 -26.26 18.60
C SER A 240 -6.83 -25.11 18.32
N GLY A 241 -6.52 -24.88 17.04
CA GLY A 241 -5.79 -23.71 16.58
C GLY A 241 -6.74 -22.53 16.49
N GLY A 242 -6.51 -21.52 17.33
CA GLY A 242 -7.25 -20.26 17.29
C GLY A 242 -7.12 -19.59 15.93
N THR A 243 -8.25 -19.11 15.42
CA THR A 243 -8.34 -18.26 14.23
C THR A 243 -7.68 -16.91 14.52
N SER A 244 -6.40 -16.78 14.18
CA SER A 244 -5.73 -15.47 14.11
C SER A 244 -6.02 -14.85 12.73
N SER A 245 -7.20 -14.24 12.61
CA SER A 245 -7.50 -13.30 11.52
C SER A 245 -7.16 -11.89 12.00
N HIS A 246 -5.87 -11.54 12.08
CA HIS A 246 -5.48 -10.17 12.36
C HIS A 246 -5.65 -9.30 11.11
N ASN A 247 -6.89 -8.93 10.84
CA ASN A 247 -7.20 -7.81 9.95
C ASN A 247 -7.35 -6.57 10.84
N THR A 248 -6.23 -5.89 11.09
CA THR A 248 -6.10 -4.75 12.02
C THR A 248 -6.97 -3.54 11.66
N LEU A 249 -7.57 -3.51 10.48
CA LEU A 249 -8.47 -2.45 10.01
C LEU A 249 -9.79 -2.37 10.78
N LEU A 250 -10.29 -3.49 11.31
CA LEU A 250 -11.56 -3.51 12.05
C LEU A 250 -11.39 -3.04 13.51
N ASP A 251 -10.21 -3.24 14.11
CA ASP A 251 -9.90 -2.79 15.49
C ASP A 251 -9.81 -1.25 15.61
N ILE A 252 -9.69 -0.54 14.47
CA ILE A 252 -9.59 0.94 14.39
C ILE A 252 -10.95 1.60 14.58
N LYS A 253 -12.04 0.95 14.13
CA LYS A 253 -13.41 1.45 14.29
C LYS A 253 -13.80 1.63 15.76
N ASP A 254 -13.21 0.82 16.64
CA ASP A 254 -13.48 0.85 18.07
C ASP A 254 -12.65 1.93 18.82
N GLN A 255 -11.62 2.49 18.17
CA GLN A 255 -10.73 3.48 18.77
C GLN A 255 -11.02 4.93 18.34
N PHE A 256 -11.69 5.13 17.20
CA PHE A 256 -11.96 6.45 16.64
C PHE A 256 -13.37 6.57 16.08
N ASP A 257 -14.05 7.68 16.37
CA ASP A 257 -15.23 8.08 15.63
C ASP A 257 -14.79 8.58 14.24
N LEU A 258 -14.78 7.66 13.27
CA LEU A 258 -14.32 7.92 11.90
C LEU A 258 -15.20 8.92 11.15
N SER A 259 -16.41 9.19 11.64
CA SER A 259 -17.29 10.23 11.08
C SER A 259 -16.89 11.65 11.50
N LYS A 260 -16.09 11.77 12.56
CA LYS A 260 -15.64 13.06 13.14
C LYS A 260 -14.13 13.28 13.04
N THR A 261 -13.38 12.28 12.57
CA THR A 261 -11.93 12.36 12.44
C THR A 261 -11.57 12.54 10.97
N SER A 262 -10.91 13.65 10.65
CA SER A 262 -10.40 13.89 9.30
C SER A 262 -9.28 12.92 8.93
N PHE A 263 -9.12 12.63 7.64
CA PHE A 263 -8.01 11.81 7.13
C PHE A 263 -6.64 12.37 7.53
N GLY A 264 -6.47 13.70 7.45
CA GLY A 264 -5.23 14.37 7.83
C GLY A 264 -4.87 14.18 9.31
N ASP A 265 -5.87 14.27 10.20
CA ASP A 265 -5.65 14.05 11.63
C ASP A 265 -5.45 12.58 11.96
N TYR A 266 -6.11 11.69 11.21
CA TYR A 266 -5.89 10.24 11.28
C TYR A 266 -4.42 9.88 11.01
N LEU A 267 -3.81 10.45 9.96
CA LEU A 267 -2.40 10.24 9.63
C LEU A 267 -1.44 10.69 10.75
N GLN A 268 -1.76 11.77 11.47
CA GLN A 268 -0.88 12.30 12.51
C GLN A 268 -0.91 11.48 13.80
N LYS A 269 -2.06 10.89 14.16
CA LYS A 269 -2.25 10.12 15.40
C LYS A 269 -1.46 8.81 15.41
N TRP A 270 -1.12 8.27 14.24
CA TRP A 270 -0.36 7.02 14.10
C TRP A 270 1.17 7.18 14.15
N LYS A 271 1.70 8.42 14.18
CA LYS A 271 3.13 8.68 14.46
C LYS A 271 3.61 8.11 15.81
N GLY A 272 2.69 7.68 16.69
CA GLY A 272 2.98 7.05 17.99
C GLY A 272 2.86 5.52 18.05
N VAL A 273 2.34 4.84 17.02
CA VAL A 273 1.96 3.41 17.12
C VAL A 273 3.04 2.46 16.58
N HIS A 274 4.01 2.96 15.81
CA HIS A 274 5.21 2.21 15.41
C HIS A 274 6.45 2.82 16.07
N LYS A 275 6.67 2.47 17.34
CA LYS A 275 8.00 2.45 17.97
C LYS A 275 8.41 1.01 18.20
#